data_AF-A0A1B4V063-F1
#
_entry.id   AF-A0A1B4V063-F1
#
_cell.length_a   1.000
_cell.length_b   1.000
_cell.length_c   1.000
_cell.angle_alpha   90.00
_cell.angle_beta   90.00
_cell.angle_gamma   90.00
#
_symmetry.space_group_name_H-M   'P 1'
#
loop_
_entity.id
_entity.type
_entity.pdbx_description
1 polymer ?
#
loop_
_entity_poly.entity_id
_entity_poly.type
_entity_poly.pdbx_seq_one_letter_code
_entity_poly.pdbx_strand_id
1 'polypeptide(L)'
;MSELMFALYVFVLACFVGYWVIWGVTPSLHTPLISLTNAISGIVVVGAILVAGFEGAGTGVEALGFVAVALASINIFGGFVVTTRMLEMFRKKKKPRE
;
A
#
# COMPACT_ATOMS: atom_id res chain seq x y z
N MET A 1 -12.65 -6.22 26.83
CA MET A 1 -11.81 -6.81 25.77
C MET A 1 -10.39 -6.35 26.03
N SER A 2 -9.37 -7.22 26.09
CA SER A 2 -7.97 -6.74 26.16
C SER A 2 -7.54 -6.14 24.82
N GLU A 3 -6.52 -5.26 24.81
CA GLU A 3 -6.01 -4.64 23.58
C GLU A 3 -5.60 -5.68 22.53
N LEU A 4 -4.91 -6.74 22.96
CA LEU A 4 -4.52 -7.85 22.09
C LEU A 4 -5.75 -8.56 21.49
N MET A 5 -6.78 -8.84 22.31
CA MET A 5 -8.02 -9.46 21.84
C MET A 5 -8.74 -8.58 20.82
N PHE A 6 -8.74 -7.26 21.04
CA PHE A 6 -9.32 -6.30 20.09
C PHE A 6 -8.52 -6.25 18.77
N ALA A 7 -7.19 -6.17 18.84
CA ALA A 7 -6.33 -6.17 17.65
C ALA A 7 -6.47 -7.47 16.84
N LEU A 8 -6.53 -8.62 17.51
CA LEU A 8 -6.77 -9.91 16.86
C LEU A 8 -8.15 -9.97 16.20
N TYR A 9 -9.18 -9.43 16.86
CA TYR A 9 -10.52 -9.37 16.28
C TYR A 9 -10.54 -8.54 14.99
N VAL A 10 -9.91 -7.35 15.02
CA VAL A 10 -9.77 -6.50 13.83
C VAL A 10 -8.95 -7.20 12.73
N PHE A 11 -7.83 -7.84 13.09
CA PHE A 11 -6.99 -8.56 12.14
C PHE A 11 -7.75 -9.68 11.41
N VAL A 12 -8.46 -10.53 12.15
CA VAL A 12 -9.22 -11.63 11.57
C VAL A 12 -10.32 -11.10 10.65
N LEU A 13 -11.10 -10.10 11.09
CA LEU A 13 -12.14 -9.51 10.25
C LEU A 13 -11.58 -8.82 9.00
N ALA A 14 -10.43 -8.15 9.10
CA ALA A 14 -9.75 -7.55 7.95
C ALA A 14 -9.33 -8.61 6.92
N CYS A 15 -8.85 -9.78 7.35
CA CYS A 15 -8.55 -10.90 6.45
C CYS A 15 -9.80 -11.40 5.70
N PHE A 16 -10.93 -11.55 6.39
CA PHE A 16 -12.20 -11.91 5.74
C PHE A 16 -12.62 -10.88 4.69
N VAL A 17 -12.56 -9.59 5.04
CA VAL A 17 -12.88 -8.50 4.09
C VAL A 17 -11.94 -8.55 2.88
N GLY A 18 -10.64 -8.69 3.10
CA GLY A 18 -9.64 -8.75 2.02
C GLY A 18 -9.90 -9.89 1.04
N TYR A 19 -10.26 -11.08 1.54
CA TYR A 19 -10.63 -12.22 0.71
C TYR A 19 -11.83 -11.91 -0.20
N TRP A 20 -12.93 -11.39 0.39
CA TRP A 20 -14.14 -11.07 -0.36
C TRP A 20 -13.95 -9.94 -1.37
N VAL A 21 -13.09 -8.96 -1.07
CA VAL A 21 -12.75 -7.86 -1.99
C VAL A 21 -12.06 -8.37 -3.25
N ILE A 22 -11.20 -9.40 -3.14
CA ILE A 22 -10.40 -9.90 -4.27
C ILE A 22 -11.14 -10.99 -5.06
N TRP A 23 -12.03 -11.76 -4.42
CA TRP A 23 -12.71 -12.93 -5.00
C TRP A 23 -13.47 -12.65 -6.31
N GLY A 24 -14.00 -11.45 -6.49
CA GLY A 24 -14.81 -11.06 -7.65
C GLY A 24 -14.08 -10.27 -8.74
N VAL A 25 -12.75 -10.14 -8.68
CA VAL A 25 -12.00 -9.34 -9.65
C VAL A 25 -12.05 -9.97 -11.06
N THR A 26 -12.33 -9.14 -12.07
CA THR A 26 -12.28 -9.57 -13.48
C THR A 26 -10.87 -10.07 -13.84
N PRO A 27 -10.71 -11.20 -14.54
CA PRO A 27 -9.39 -11.79 -14.81
C PRO A 27 -8.37 -10.85 -15.47
N SER A 28 -8.84 -9.93 -16.32
CA SER A 28 -8.00 -8.93 -16.97
C SER A 28 -7.37 -7.90 -16.02
N LEU A 29 -7.87 -7.79 -14.78
CA LEU A 29 -7.43 -6.84 -13.78
C LEU A 29 -6.48 -7.45 -12.74
N HIS A 30 -6.17 -8.75 -12.77
CA HIS A 30 -5.25 -9.34 -11.79
C HIS A 30 -3.86 -8.70 -11.82
N THR A 31 -3.29 -8.42 -13.00
CA THR A 31 -1.98 -7.76 -13.10
C THR A 31 -2.01 -6.33 -12.53
N PRO A 32 -2.98 -5.46 -12.89
CA PRO A 32 -3.19 -4.18 -12.21
C PRO A 32 -3.42 -4.32 -10.71
N LEU A 33 -4.17 -5.33 -10.26
CA LEU A 33 -4.45 -5.57 -8.85
C LEU A 33 -3.19 -5.92 -8.06
N ILE A 34 -2.33 -6.78 -8.61
CA ILE A 34 -1.03 -7.12 -8.00
C ILE A 34 -0.15 -5.88 -7.86
N SER A 35 -0.14 -5.01 -8.88
CA SER A 35 0.57 -3.73 -8.81
C SER A 35 0.00 -2.82 -7.72
N LEU A 36 -1.34 -2.76 -7.61
CA LEU A 36 -2.02 -1.93 -6.61
C LEU A 36 -1.76 -2.42 -5.18
N THR A 37 -1.80 -3.72 -4.93
CA THR A 37 -1.52 -4.28 -3.59
C THR A 37 -0.07 -4.01 -3.17
N ASN A 38 0.87 -3.95 -4.13
CA ASN A 38 2.24 -3.51 -3.87
C ASN A 38 2.36 -2.01 -3.55
N ALA A 39 1.44 -1.16 -4.03
CA ALA A 39 1.39 0.25 -3.62
C ALA A 39 0.76 0.42 -2.22
N ILE A 40 -0.26 -0.40 -1.91
CA ILE A 40 -0.95 -0.40 -0.61
C ILE A 40 -0.03 -0.89 0.52
N SER A 41 0.87 -1.84 0.22
CA SER A 41 1.89 -2.28 1.20
C SER A 41 2.83 -1.16 1.64
N GLY A 42 2.86 -0.03 0.94
CA GLY A 42 3.51 1.21 1.35
C GLY A 42 3.05 1.78 2.69
N ILE A 43 1.99 1.24 3.32
CA ILE A 43 1.58 1.55 4.71
C ILE A 43 2.73 1.44 5.73
N VAL A 44 3.78 0.68 5.42
CA VAL A 44 5.03 0.63 6.21
C VAL A 44 5.63 2.02 6.48
N VAL A 45 5.33 3.02 5.64
CA VAL A 45 5.73 4.42 5.87
C VAL A 45 5.31 4.96 7.24
N VAL A 46 4.17 4.51 7.77
CA VAL A 46 3.69 4.93 9.11
C VAL A 46 4.68 4.49 10.18
N GLY A 47 5.13 3.24 10.13
CA GLY A 47 6.15 2.72 11.05
C GLY A 47 7.50 3.42 10.86
N ALA A 48 7.88 3.68 9.61
CA ALA A 48 9.13 4.36 9.30
C ALA A 48 9.18 5.80 9.87
N ILE A 49 8.08 6.56 9.77
CA ILE A 49 7.98 7.91 10.35
C ILE A 49 8.07 7.85 11.87
N LEU A 50 7.41 6.88 12.52
CA LEU A 50 7.49 6.70 13.96
C LEU A 50 8.91 6.43 14.44
N VAL A 51 9.69 5.62 13.71
CA VAL A 51 11.10 5.33 14.03
C VAL A 51 11.99 6.55 13.76
N ALA A 52 11.78 7.24 12.63
CA ALA A 52 12.57 8.42 12.27
C ALA A 52 12.41 9.57 13.27
N GLY A 53 11.24 9.71 13.89
CA GLY A 53 10.93 10.72 14.89
C GLY A 53 10.98 10.24 16.34
N PHE A 54 11.53 9.05 16.62
CA PHE A 54 11.56 8.50 17.97
C PHE A 54 12.64 9.19 18.81
N GLU A 55 12.22 10.07 19.73
CA GLU A 55 13.15 10.77 20.62
C GLU A 55 13.90 9.77 21.52
N GLY A 56 15.22 9.93 21.60
CA GLY A 56 16.07 9.09 22.46
C GLY A 56 16.50 7.75 21.85
N ALA A 57 16.15 7.47 20.58
CA ALA A 57 16.58 6.27 19.85
C ALA A 57 18.10 6.25 19.55
N GLY A 58 18.70 7.45 19.48
CA GLY A 58 20.06 7.67 19.01
C GLY A 58 20.13 7.86 17.49
N THR A 59 21.15 8.60 17.05
CA THR A 59 21.30 9.08 15.66
C THR A 59 21.32 7.96 14.62
N GLY A 60 21.80 6.77 14.96
CA GLY A 60 21.80 5.62 14.05
C GLY A 60 20.39 5.09 13.75
N VAL A 61 19.50 5.07 14.74
CA VAL A 61 18.11 4.58 14.57
C VAL A 61 17.29 5.61 13.80
N GLU A 62 17.46 6.90 14.11
CA GLU A 62 16.82 8.00 13.36
C GLU A 62 17.24 7.99 11.89
N ALA A 63 18.54 7.78 11.60
CA ALA A 63 19.04 7.67 10.23
C ALA A 63 18.45 6.47 9.48
N LEU A 64 18.34 5.31 10.14
CA LEU A 64 17.66 4.14 9.57
C LEU A 64 16.18 4.40 9.32
N GLY A 65 15.50 5.10 10.24
CA GLY A 65 14.12 5.56 10.06
C GLY A 65 13.97 6.46 8.84
N PHE A 66 14.87 7.43 8.66
CA PHE A 66 14.89 8.31 7.48
C PHE A 66 15.05 7.51 6.17
N VAL A 67 15.99 6.56 6.13
CA VAL A 67 16.17 5.67 4.96
C VAL A 67 14.92 4.83 4.73
N ALA A 68 14.30 4.30 5.78
CA ALA A 68 13.05 3.53 5.67
C ALA A 68 11.91 4.38 5.10
N VAL A 69 11.79 5.65 5.50
CA VAL A 69 10.79 6.59 4.94
C VAL A 69 11.04 6.82 3.45
N ALA A 70 12.30 7.01 3.05
CA ALA A 70 12.66 7.19 1.65
C ALA A 70 12.30 5.97 0.80
N LEU A 71 12.63 4.76 1.27
CA LEU A 71 12.30 3.50 0.59
C LEU A 71 10.79 3.25 0.52
N ALA A 72 10.07 3.51 1.61
CA ALA A 72 8.61 3.40 1.64
C ALA A 72 7.96 4.39 0.66
N SER A 73 8.48 5.61 0.57
CA SER A 73 8.03 6.60 -0.40
C SER A 73 8.21 6.11 -1.84
N ILE A 74 9.37 5.53 -2.17
CA ILE A 74 9.62 4.96 -3.50
C ILE A 74 8.60 3.86 -3.84
N ASN A 75 8.30 2.97 -2.88
CA ASN A 75 7.27 1.93 -3.05
C ASN A 75 5.87 2.53 -3.32
N ILE A 76 5.46 3.53 -2.54
CA ILE A 76 4.17 4.22 -2.70
C ILE A 76 4.10 4.87 -4.09
N PHE A 77 5.02 5.80 -4.38
CA PHE A 77 4.98 6.57 -5.62
C PHE A 77 5.15 5.67 -6.85
N GLY A 78 6.11 4.75 -6.83
CA GLY A 78 6.34 3.81 -7.91
C GLY A 78 5.13 2.90 -8.15
N GLY A 79 4.57 2.32 -7.07
CA GLY A 79 3.41 1.44 -7.14
C GLY A 79 2.18 2.14 -7.71
N PHE A 80 1.87 3.35 -7.24
CA PHE A 80 0.72 4.10 -7.75
C PHE A 80 0.90 4.55 -9.20
N VAL A 81 2.07 5.07 -9.59
CA VAL A 81 2.34 5.50 -10.98
C VAL A 81 2.22 4.34 -11.96
N VAL A 82 2.79 3.18 -11.64
CA VAL A 82 2.70 1.98 -12.48
C VAL A 82 1.25 1.50 -12.60
N THR A 83 0.53 1.46 -11.47
CA THR A 83 -0.87 1.04 -11.44
C THR A 83 -1.76 1.96 -12.27
N THR A 84 -1.57 3.28 -12.19
CA THR A 84 -2.31 4.25 -13.01
C THR A 84 -2.07 4.01 -14.49
N ARG A 85 -0.81 3.83 -14.92
CA ARG A 85 -0.48 3.51 -16.32
C ARG A 85 -1.12 2.21 -16.79
N MET A 86 -1.17 1.19 -15.92
CA MET A 86 -1.84 -0.06 -16.23
C MET A 86 -3.35 0.12 -16.43
N LEU A 87 -4.00 0.87 -15.54
CA LEU A 87 -5.45 1.13 -15.61
C LEU A 87 -5.83 2.04 -16.78
N GLU A 88 -4.95 2.95 -17.19
CA GLU A 88 -5.16 3.81 -18.36
C GLU A 88 -5.30 3.02 -19.66
N MET A 89 -4.63 1.87 -19.78
CA MET A 89 -4.76 0.98 -20.95
C MET A 89 -6.18 0.40 -21.10
N PHE A 90 -6.98 0.37 -20.03
CA PHE A 90 -8.37 -0.08 -20.05
C PHE A 90 -9.36 1.05 -20.39
N ARG A 91 -8.93 2.31 -20.41
CA ARG A 91 -9.80 3.44 -20.75
C ARG A 91 -9.99 3.49 -22.26
N LYS A 92 -11.24 3.50 -22.72
CA LYS A 92 -11.55 3.75 -24.14
C LYS A 92 -10.99 5.12 -24.54
N LYS A 93 -10.12 5.16 -25.57
CA LYS A 93 -9.70 6.42 -26.19
C LYS A 93 -10.96 7.16 -26.68
N LYS A 94 -11.11 8.44 -26.29
CA LYS A 94 -12.15 9.31 -26.88
C LYS A 94 -11.91 9.34 -28.38
N LYS A 95 -12.88 8.88 -29.19
CA LYS A 95 -12.83 9.10 -30.64
C LYS A 95 -12.77 10.62 -30.89
N PRO A 96 -11.89 11.12 -31.77
CA PRO A 96 -12.02 12.49 -32.27
C PRO A 96 -13.43 12.62 -32.85
N ARG A 97 -14.15 13.69 -32.50
CA ARG A 97 -15.37 14.04 -33.24
C ARG A 97 -14.92 14.47 -34.63
N GLU A 98 -15.36 13.73 -35.64
CA GLU A 98 -15.30 14.13 -37.06
C GLU A 98 -16.03 15.46 -37.27
#